data_AF-A0A969PP64-F1
#
_entry.id   AF-A0A969PP64-F1
#
_cell.length_a   1.000
_cell.length_b   1.000
_cell.length_c   1.000
_cell.angle_alpha   90.00
_cell.angle_beta   90.00
_cell.angle_gamma   90.00
#
_symmetry.space_group_name_H-M   'P 1'
#
loop_
_entity.id
_entity.type
_entity.pdbx_description
1 polymer ?
#
loop_
_entity_poly.entity_id
_entity_poly.type
_entity_poly.pdbx_seq_one_letter_code
_entity_poly.pdbx_strand_id
1 'polypeptide(L)'
;FHPLELLKISFNVYEKKIPSPNPFRVGEVCQIIAKDNPELRGKGGCWCIVSSVNDFSCTVDTFDSEYNLRPEYLKSREFTLAECKQMEELGARMTDLYQTGRLEEAALGVLNKLARIERAYLTELEEKLLKLLEEEYG
;
A
#
# COMPACT_ATOMS: atom_id res chain seq x y z
N PHE A 1 -18.18 -45.92 -31.17
CA PHE A 1 -17.81 -44.91 -30.16
C PHE A 1 -16.69 -45.47 -29.31
N HIS A 2 -15.48 -44.90 -29.41
CA HIS A 2 -14.26 -45.47 -28.86
C HIS A 2 -14.07 -45.03 -27.38
N PRO A 3 -13.73 -45.93 -26.43
CA PRO A 3 -13.60 -45.60 -25.01
C PRO A 3 -12.59 -44.49 -24.68
N LEU A 4 -11.61 -44.27 -25.56
CA LEU A 4 -10.56 -43.23 -25.41
C LEU A 4 -11.07 -41.80 -25.66
N GLU A 5 -12.19 -41.61 -26.36
CA GLU A 5 -12.80 -40.29 -26.56
C GLU A 5 -13.49 -39.79 -25.28
N LEU A 6 -14.08 -40.71 -24.49
CA LEU A 6 -14.67 -40.37 -23.19
C LEU A 6 -13.60 -39.98 -22.16
N LEU A 7 -12.40 -40.56 -22.23
CA LEU A 7 -11.30 -40.19 -21.34
C LEU A 7 -10.75 -38.78 -21.62
N LYS A 8 -10.80 -38.32 -22.88
CA LYS A 8 -10.42 -36.95 -23.26
C LYS A 8 -11.44 -35.93 -22.80
N ILE A 9 -12.73 -36.26 -22.85
CA ILE A 9 -13.82 -35.39 -22.37
C ILE A 9 -13.76 -35.23 -20.84
N SER A 10 -13.34 -36.28 -20.12
CA SER A 10 -13.16 -36.24 -18.65
C SER A 10 -11.86 -35.59 -18.17
N PHE A 11 -10.87 -35.36 -19.05
CA PHE A 11 -9.63 -34.64 -18.68
C PHE A 11 -9.72 -33.12 -18.85
N ASN A 12 -10.84 -32.61 -19.40
CA ASN A 12 -11.14 -31.18 -19.43
C ASN A 12 -11.88 -30.71 -18.16
N VAL A 13 -11.91 -31.57 -17.13
CA VAL A 13 -12.52 -31.30 -15.82
C VAL A 13 -11.53 -30.47 -15.00
N TYR A 14 -11.74 -29.15 -15.02
CA TYR A 14 -11.24 -28.17 -14.06
C TYR A 14 -9.73 -28.21 -13.79
N GLU A 15 -8.93 -27.50 -14.59
CA GLU A 15 -7.78 -26.80 -14.03
C GLU A 15 -8.31 -25.82 -12.98
N LYS A 16 -8.38 -26.27 -11.73
CA LYS A 16 -8.55 -25.39 -10.59
C LYS A 16 -7.32 -24.49 -10.62
N LYS A 17 -7.42 -23.28 -11.20
CA LYS A 17 -6.41 -22.22 -11.07
C LYS A 17 -6.18 -22.08 -9.58
N ILE A 18 -5.09 -22.66 -9.09
CA ILE A 18 -4.61 -22.41 -7.74
C ILE A 18 -4.32 -20.91 -7.75
N PRO A 19 -5.02 -20.11 -6.94
CA PRO A 19 -4.73 -18.69 -6.87
C PRO A 19 -3.23 -18.56 -6.63
N SER A 20 -2.55 -17.79 -7.48
CA SER A 20 -1.15 -17.48 -7.24
C SER A 20 -1.06 -16.92 -5.82
N PRO A 21 -0.15 -17.42 -4.97
CA PRO A 21 0.02 -16.90 -3.62
C PRO A 21 0.16 -15.39 -3.67
N ASN A 22 -0.40 -14.71 -2.68
CA ASN A 22 -0.27 -13.26 -2.55
C ASN A 22 1.23 -12.89 -2.62
N PRO A 23 1.66 -12.06 -3.59
CA PRO A 23 3.08 -11.84 -3.84
C PRO A 23 3.75 -10.92 -2.79
N PHE A 24 2.94 -10.25 -1.96
CA PHE A 24 3.40 -9.24 -1.01
C PHE A 24 3.83 -9.84 0.33
N ARG A 25 4.63 -9.08 1.08
CA ARG A 25 5.09 -9.45 2.42
C ARG A 25 4.75 -8.37 3.44
N VAL A 26 4.55 -8.77 4.70
CA VAL A 26 4.41 -7.82 5.81
C VAL A 26 5.67 -6.94 5.90
N GLY A 27 5.46 -5.63 6.09
CA GLY A 27 6.49 -4.60 6.08
C GLY A 27 6.89 -4.10 4.69
N GLU A 28 6.32 -4.65 3.61
CA GLU A 28 6.62 -4.20 2.26
C GLU A 28 5.95 -2.85 1.96
N VAL A 29 6.70 -1.93 1.35
CA VAL A 29 6.18 -0.64 0.89
C VAL A 29 5.61 -0.78 -0.52
N CYS A 30 4.35 -0.41 -0.66
CA CYS A 30 3.60 -0.48 -1.91
C CYS A 30 3.03 0.88 -2.28
N GLN A 31 2.69 1.07 -3.55
CA GLN A 31 1.89 2.17 -4.05
C GLN A 31 0.46 1.70 -4.31
N ILE A 32 -0.52 2.48 -3.86
CA ILE A 32 -1.94 2.26 -4.13
C ILE A 32 -2.24 2.61 -5.59
N ILE A 33 -2.84 1.67 -6.32
CA ILE A 33 -3.38 1.89 -7.66
C ILE A 33 -4.90 1.94 -7.54
N ALA A 34 -5.50 3.13 -7.57
CA ALA A 34 -6.95 3.28 -7.34
C ALA A 34 -7.81 2.64 -8.45
N LYS A 35 -7.33 2.66 -9.71
CA LYS A 35 -8.10 2.25 -10.91
C LYS A 35 -9.53 2.81 -10.85
N ASP A 36 -10.52 1.93 -10.79
CA ASP A 36 -11.95 2.18 -10.74
C ASP A 36 -12.56 1.94 -9.34
N ASN A 37 -11.75 1.65 -8.32
CA ASN A 37 -12.24 1.41 -6.96
C ASN A 37 -12.64 2.73 -6.27
N PRO A 38 -13.94 2.95 -5.96
CA PRO A 38 -14.40 4.18 -5.33
C PRO A 38 -13.86 4.38 -3.90
N GLU A 39 -13.50 3.31 -3.19
CA GLU A 39 -12.91 3.38 -1.84
C GLU A 39 -11.49 3.96 -1.85
N LEU A 40 -10.83 3.92 -3.01
CA LEU A 40 -9.47 4.45 -3.21
C LEU A 40 -9.47 5.86 -3.82
N ARG A 41 -10.61 6.54 -3.84
CA ARG A 41 -10.72 7.91 -4.36
C ARG A 41 -9.74 8.82 -3.60
N GLY A 42 -8.87 9.50 -4.34
CA GLY A 42 -7.86 10.38 -3.75
C GLY A 42 -6.64 9.67 -3.16
N LYS A 43 -6.60 8.33 -3.15
CA LYS A 43 -5.49 7.51 -2.64
C LYS A 43 -4.60 6.93 -3.72
N GLY A 44 -5.05 6.93 -4.99
CA GLY A 44 -4.23 6.50 -6.11
C GLY A 44 -2.91 7.27 -6.15
N GLY A 45 -1.79 6.55 -6.14
CA GLY A 45 -0.44 7.09 -6.12
C GLY A 45 0.18 7.24 -4.72
N CYS A 46 -0.61 7.14 -3.65
CA CYS A 46 -0.06 7.15 -2.29
C CYS A 46 0.72 5.87 -2.00
N TRP A 47 1.79 5.98 -1.22
CA TRP A 47 2.46 4.81 -0.66
C TRP A 47 1.72 4.30 0.60
N CYS A 48 1.90 3.03 0.90
CA CYS A 48 1.33 2.31 2.03
C CYS A 48 2.29 1.19 2.45
N ILE A 49 2.11 0.67 3.66
CA ILE A 49 2.90 -0.44 4.23
C ILE A 49 1.99 -1.63 4.44
N VAL A 50 2.41 -2.81 3.99
CA VAL A 50 1.64 -4.05 4.19
C VAL A 50 1.71 -4.47 5.65
N SER A 51 0.59 -4.44 6.37
CA SER A 51 0.49 -4.84 7.78
C SER A 51 0.04 -6.29 7.95
N SER A 52 -0.72 -6.84 6.98
CA SER A 52 -1.11 -8.25 6.97
C SER A 52 -1.28 -8.78 5.54
N VAL A 53 -1.04 -10.08 5.36
CA VAL A 53 -1.15 -10.78 4.08
C VAL A 53 -2.11 -11.96 4.24
N ASN A 54 -3.20 -11.94 3.47
CA ASN A 54 -4.17 -13.02 3.35
C ASN A 54 -4.10 -13.65 1.95
N ASP A 55 -4.78 -14.77 1.74
CA ASP A 55 -4.77 -15.52 0.47
C ASP A 55 -5.12 -14.66 -0.76
N PHE A 56 -6.03 -13.68 -0.61
CA PHE A 56 -6.57 -12.87 -1.70
C PHE A 56 -6.50 -11.36 -1.47
N SER A 57 -5.99 -10.92 -0.33
CA SER A 57 -5.91 -9.50 0.02
C SER A 57 -4.74 -9.21 0.95
N CYS A 58 -4.33 -7.95 0.99
CA CYS A 58 -3.42 -7.40 1.97
C CYS A 58 -4.19 -6.37 2.81
N THR A 59 -3.92 -6.35 4.12
CA THR A 59 -4.18 -5.14 4.90
C THR A 59 -2.97 -4.22 4.73
N VAL A 60 -3.22 -2.96 4.40
CA VAL A 60 -2.19 -1.94 4.21
C VAL A 60 -2.51 -0.69 4.99
N ASP A 61 -1.47 -0.07 5.53
CA ASP A 61 -1.56 1.15 6.32
C ASP A 61 -1.04 2.33 5.48
N THR A 62 -1.86 3.38 5.36
CA THR A 62 -1.39 4.73 5.02
C THR A 62 -1.20 5.53 6.29
N PHE A 63 -0.64 6.73 6.19
CA PHE A 63 -0.49 7.59 7.37
C PHE A 63 -1.83 7.96 8.05
N ASP A 64 -2.95 7.84 7.33
CA ASP A 64 -4.26 8.33 7.79
C ASP A 64 -5.35 7.26 7.92
N SER A 65 -5.13 6.05 7.39
CA SER A 65 -6.14 4.99 7.42
C SER A 65 -5.54 3.62 7.10
N GLU A 66 -6.27 2.58 7.47
CA GLU A 66 -6.02 1.20 7.04
C GLU A 66 -6.95 0.83 5.88
N TYR A 67 -6.51 -0.05 4.97
CA TYR A 67 -7.30 -0.58 3.87
C TYR A 67 -7.07 -2.08 3.67
N ASN A 68 -8.13 -2.83 3.34
CA ASN A 68 -8.02 -4.21 2.87
C ASN A 68 -8.11 -4.28 1.35
N LEU A 69 -6.99 -4.50 0.66
CA LEU A 69 -6.88 -4.39 -0.79
C LEU A 69 -6.50 -5.71 -1.45
N ARG A 70 -7.12 -5.99 -2.61
CA ARG A 70 -6.65 -7.06 -3.50
C ARG A 70 -5.28 -6.70 -4.08
N PRO A 71 -4.41 -7.69 -4.37
CA PRO A 71 -3.09 -7.48 -4.96
C PRO A 71 -3.09 -6.59 -6.22
N GLU A 72 -4.15 -6.62 -7.02
CA GLU A 72 -4.28 -5.82 -8.25
C GLU A 72 -4.38 -4.29 -8.03
N TYR A 73 -4.63 -3.84 -6.80
CA TYR A 73 -4.65 -2.44 -6.39
C TYR A 73 -3.34 -2.01 -5.71
N LEU A 74 -2.35 -2.90 -5.65
CA LEU A 74 -1.05 -2.64 -5.06
C LEU A 74 0.05 -2.80 -6.11
N LYS A 75 1.04 -1.92 -6.05
CA LYS A 75 2.29 -2.03 -6.81
C LYS A 75 3.46 -2.00 -5.84
N SER A 76 4.26 -3.06 -5.79
CA SER A 76 5.50 -3.04 -5.01
C SER A 76 6.40 -1.88 -5.44
N ARG A 77 7.04 -1.21 -4.48
CA ARG A 77 8.10 -0.24 -4.75
C ARG A 77 9.48 -0.90 -4.92
N GLU A 78 9.59 -2.20 -4.67
CA GLU A 78 10.84 -2.96 -4.74
C GLU A 78 11.97 -2.37 -3.87
N PHE A 79 11.59 -1.71 -2.77
CA PHE A 79 12.51 -1.15 -1.80
C PHE A 79 13.26 -2.25 -1.05
N THR A 80 14.50 -1.94 -0.68
CA THR A 80 15.30 -2.76 0.22
C THR A 80 14.71 -2.75 1.64
N LEU A 81 15.12 -3.70 2.48
CA LEU A 81 14.67 -3.75 3.88
C LEU A 81 14.98 -2.45 4.64
N ALA A 82 16.13 -1.83 4.37
CA ALA A 82 16.52 -0.56 5.00
C ALA A 82 15.61 0.59 4.56
N GLU A 83 15.28 0.65 3.27
CA GLU A 83 14.37 1.64 2.71
C GLU A 83 12.92 1.44 3.21
N CYS A 84 12.44 0.20 3.33
CA CYS A 84 11.15 -0.10 3.95
C CYS A 84 11.10 0.41 5.39
N LYS A 85 12.17 0.20 6.17
CA LYS A 85 12.26 0.70 7.54
C LYS A 85 12.25 2.23 7.60
N GLN A 86 12.94 2.91 6.69
CA GLN A 86 12.89 4.38 6.60
C GLN A 86 11.47 4.89 6.32
N MET A 87 10.74 4.21 5.43
CA MET A 87 9.34 4.53 5.14
C MET A 87 8.40 4.23 6.30
N GLU A 88 8.66 3.17 7.08
CA GLU A 88 7.95 2.86 8.32
C GLU A 88 8.13 3.97 9.36
N GLU A 89 9.37 4.41 9.59
CA GLU A 89 9.68 5.53 10.50
C GLU A 89 9.01 6.84 10.03
N LEU A 90 9.05 7.13 8.73
CA LEU A 90 8.35 8.27 8.14
C LEU A 90 6.83 8.14 8.31
N GLY A 91 6.27 6.96 8.12
CA GLY A 91 4.85 6.67 8.30
C GLY A 91 4.40 6.92 9.72
N ALA A 92 5.14 6.42 10.71
CA ALA A 92 4.86 6.65 12.12
C ALA A 92 4.80 8.15 12.44
N ARG A 93 5.81 8.93 12.02
CA ARG A 93 5.84 10.39 12.18
C ARG A 93 4.60 11.08 11.60
N MET A 94 4.21 10.70 10.38
CA MET A 94 3.06 11.28 9.70
C MET A 94 1.73 10.86 10.36
N THR A 95 1.63 9.62 10.84
CA THR A 95 0.47 9.09 11.54
C THR A 95 0.27 9.78 12.88
N ASP A 96 1.34 9.96 13.67
CA ASP A 96 1.29 10.65 14.96
C ASP A 96 0.75 12.08 14.79
N LEU A 97 1.26 12.81 13.80
CA LEU A 97 0.76 14.13 13.43
C LEU A 97 -0.73 14.12 13.06
N TYR A 98 -1.14 13.18 12.20
CA TYR A 98 -2.53 13.07 11.77
C TYR A 98 -3.49 12.77 12.93
N GLN A 99 -3.07 11.88 13.84
CA GLN A 99 -3.86 11.46 14.99
C GLN A 99 -4.07 12.57 16.04
N THR A 100 -3.29 13.66 15.99
CA THR A 100 -3.55 14.83 16.84
C THR A 100 -4.92 15.44 16.59
N GLY A 101 -5.48 15.28 15.39
CA GLY A 101 -6.76 15.87 14.99
C GLY A 101 -6.76 17.40 14.88
N ARG A 102 -5.58 18.04 14.97
CA ARG A 102 -5.43 19.50 14.99
C ARG A 102 -4.94 20.10 13.67
N LEU A 103 -4.56 19.27 12.71
CA LEU A 103 -3.94 19.72 11.45
C LEU A 103 -4.93 20.55 10.62
N GLU A 104 -4.52 21.77 10.29
CA GLU A 104 -5.22 22.60 9.30
C GLU A 104 -5.05 22.06 7.88
N GLU A 105 -5.87 22.55 6.94
CA GLU A 105 -5.88 22.07 5.55
C GLU A 105 -4.50 22.19 4.87
N ALA A 106 -3.75 23.25 5.16
CA ALA A 106 -2.39 23.43 4.63
C ALA A 106 -1.43 22.35 5.14
N ALA A 107 -1.49 22.01 6.44
CA ALA A 107 -0.68 20.96 7.04
C ALA A 107 -1.05 19.57 6.48
N LEU A 108 -2.34 19.30 6.33
CA LEU A 108 -2.83 18.10 5.64
C LEU A 108 -2.36 18.04 4.19
N GLY A 109 -2.30 19.18 3.49
CA GLY A 109 -1.76 19.28 2.13
C GLY A 109 -0.31 18.83 2.04
N VAL A 110 0.52 19.21 3.02
CA VAL A 110 1.91 18.76 3.12
C VAL A 110 1.96 17.24 3.35
N LEU A 111 1.23 16.70 4.33
CA LEU A 111 1.22 15.25 4.58
C LEU A 111 0.74 14.46 3.35
N ASN A 112 -0.30 14.93 2.66
CA ASN A 112 -0.78 14.32 1.43
C ASN A 112 0.25 14.35 0.29
N LYS A 113 1.10 15.39 0.24
CA LYS A 113 2.21 15.46 -0.71
C LYS A 113 3.31 14.45 -0.36
N LEU A 114 3.66 14.34 0.92
CA LEU A 114 4.64 13.37 1.41
C LEU A 114 4.16 11.92 1.23
N ALA A 115 2.85 11.67 1.35
CA ALA A 115 2.24 10.37 1.11
C ALA A 115 2.39 9.90 -0.36
N ARG A 116 2.85 10.75 -1.28
CA ARG A 116 2.95 10.49 -2.72
C ARG A 116 4.39 10.49 -3.23
N ILE A 117 5.38 10.55 -2.35
CA ILE A 117 6.78 10.43 -2.74
C ILE A 117 7.06 9.04 -3.31
N GLU A 118 7.97 8.98 -4.28
CA GLU A 118 8.37 7.73 -4.94
C GLU A 118 9.68 7.16 -4.41
N ARG A 119 10.46 7.96 -3.67
CA ARG A 119 11.72 7.56 -3.06
C ARG A 119 11.51 7.20 -1.59
N ALA A 120 12.44 6.42 -1.04
CA ALA A 120 12.44 6.00 0.35
C ALA A 120 13.02 7.03 1.34
N TYR A 121 13.10 8.31 0.95
CA TYR A 121 13.67 9.37 1.77
C TYR A 121 13.03 10.73 1.48
N LEU A 122 13.05 11.60 2.48
CA LEU A 122 12.69 13.01 2.32
C LEU A 122 13.89 13.80 1.79
N THR A 123 13.60 14.76 0.92
CA THR A 123 14.59 15.81 0.59
C THR A 123 14.76 16.73 1.80
N GLU A 124 15.84 17.53 1.82
CA GLU A 124 16.07 18.46 2.92
C GLU A 124 14.91 19.43 3.17
N LEU A 125 14.24 19.89 2.11
CA LEU A 125 13.09 20.78 2.22
C LEU A 125 11.88 20.04 2.81
N GLU A 126 11.61 18.82 2.37
CA GLU A 126 10.50 18.03 2.89
C GLU A 126 10.70 17.63 4.35
N GLU A 127 11.93 17.30 4.73
CA GLU A 127 12.28 17.05 6.13
C GLU A 127 12.07 18.31 6.98
N LYS A 128 12.46 19.49 6.49
CA LYS A 128 12.19 20.78 7.17
C LYS A 128 10.70 21.06 7.30
N LEU A 129 9.91 20.79 6.26
CA LEU A 129 8.47 20.96 6.29
C LEU A 129 7.82 20.01 7.30
N LEU A 130 8.19 18.72 7.29
CA LEU A 130 7.66 17.76 8.24
C LEU A 130 8.02 18.14 9.68
N LYS A 131 9.28 18.50 9.94
CA LYS A 131 9.72 18.97 11.26
C LYS A 131 8.97 20.20 11.75
N LEU A 132 8.71 21.17 10.87
CA LEU A 132 7.90 22.32 11.24
C LEU A 132 6.48 21.90 11.68
N LEU A 133 5.88 20.92 10.99
CA LEU A 133 4.58 20.40 11.43
C LEU A 133 4.68 19.65 12.76
N GLU A 134 5.75 18.90 12.99
CA GLU A 134 6.03 18.23 14.29
C GLU A 134 6.21 19.25 15.42
N GLU A 135 6.83 20.39 15.17
CA GLU A 135 7.01 21.46 16.16
C GLU A 135 5.69 22.17 16.50
N GLU A 136 4.82 22.39 15.50
CA GLU A 136 3.55 23.11 15.67
C GLU A 136 2.40 22.22 16.18
N TYR A 137 2.38 20.95 15.78
CA TYR A 137 1.25 20.03 15.98
C TYR A 137 1.58 18.74 16.74
N GLY A 138 2.86 18.45 17.00
CA GLY A 138 3.29 17.31 17.82
C GLY A 138 2.94 17.45 19.29
#